data_AF-A0A0J6IMY1-F1
#
_entry.id   AF-A0A0J6IMY1-F1
#
_cell.length_a   1.000
_cell.length_b   1.000
_cell.length_c   1.000
_cell.angle_alpha   90.00
_cell.angle_beta   90.00
_cell.angle_gamma   90.00
#
_symmetry.space_group_name_H-M   'P 1'
#
loop_
_entity.id
_entity.type
_entity.pdbx_description
1 polymer ?
#
loop_
_entity_poly.entity_id
_entity_poly.type
_entity_poly.pdbx_seq_one_letter_code
_entity_poly.pdbx_strand_id
1 'polypeptide(L)'
;MIPALILLLLAVLMFGLGLFIVFHVMRDPATSRVLDRLAEGQPQSGAKAVGVAWLDRAFLQAGLGRPSERLGLWIGLWAGVITVAGLLGGWSFFIASVLLPPLLLRVFISWRYHRRVRRMVEQLPQLLDHCVRSLKAGRTLADAVLLAIEASSDPLKTGISRVSRNVQLGVSLPDAVQDFAQLYEREEFRLFALGLRVNHRYGGNASELLENLIVLIRERDQGARQLKAMTGETRITAIVLGVLPILLLAYFSLTNPGYLPKLWNDSAGQHLLLAALAMQVMGSLALWRMVRSV
;
A
#
# COMPACT_ATOMS: atom_id res chain seq x y z
N MET A 1 -15.04 38.81 -12.07
CA MET A 1 -14.06 37.72 -12.32
C MET A 1 -13.47 37.12 -11.04
N ILE A 2 -13.24 37.92 -9.99
CA ILE A 2 -12.80 37.46 -8.66
C ILE A 2 -13.77 36.45 -7.97
N PRO A 3 -15.12 36.58 -8.06
CA PRO A 3 -16.02 35.65 -7.37
C PRO A 3 -16.11 34.26 -8.01
N ALA A 4 -16.00 34.16 -9.34
CA ALA A 4 -15.93 32.87 -10.05
C ALA A 4 -14.64 32.12 -9.72
N LEU A 5 -13.55 32.86 -9.48
CA LEU A 5 -12.26 32.30 -9.06
C LEU A 5 -12.32 31.76 -7.63
N ILE A 6 -13.07 32.42 -6.73
CA ILE A 6 -13.32 31.93 -5.36
C ILE A 6 -14.21 30.69 -5.36
N LEU A 7 -15.25 30.62 -6.20
CA LEU A 7 -16.10 29.43 -6.35
C LEU A 7 -15.33 28.24 -6.94
N LEU A 8 -14.49 28.48 -7.93
CA LEU A 8 -13.64 27.44 -8.51
C LEU A 8 -12.57 27.00 -7.51
N LEU A 9 -12.02 27.92 -6.70
CA LEU A 9 -11.05 27.61 -5.65
C LEU A 9 -11.71 26.86 -4.49
N LEU A 10 -12.93 27.20 -4.09
CA LEU A 10 -13.68 26.51 -3.04
C LEU A 10 -14.21 25.14 -3.51
N ALA A 11 -14.61 25.01 -4.78
CA ALA A 11 -14.95 23.74 -5.41
C ALA A 11 -13.72 22.83 -5.59
N VAL A 12 -12.56 23.39 -5.98
CA VAL A 12 -11.29 22.66 -6.07
C VAL A 12 -10.75 22.32 -4.68
N LEU A 13 -10.98 23.15 -3.67
CA LEU A 13 -10.61 22.86 -2.28
C LEU A 13 -11.53 21.80 -1.68
N MET A 14 -12.83 21.80 -1.99
CA MET A 14 -13.77 20.73 -1.63
C MET A 14 -13.48 19.42 -2.37
N PHE A 15 -13.17 19.49 -3.67
CA PHE A 15 -12.78 18.34 -4.47
C PHE A 15 -11.42 17.78 -4.03
N GLY A 16 -10.48 18.66 -3.72
CA GLY A 16 -9.16 18.34 -3.21
C GLY A 16 -9.20 17.76 -1.80
N LEU A 17 -10.02 18.32 -0.90
CA LEU A 17 -10.24 17.79 0.46
C LEU A 17 -11.00 16.46 0.40
N GLY A 18 -11.99 16.31 -0.48
CA GLY A 18 -12.75 15.08 -0.70
C GLY A 18 -11.88 13.96 -1.27
N LEU A 19 -11.07 14.25 -2.31
CA LEU A 19 -10.06 13.32 -2.82
C LEU A 19 -8.99 13.05 -1.79
N PHE A 20 -8.51 14.06 -1.05
CA PHE A 20 -7.50 13.88 -0.01
C PHE A 20 -8.01 12.95 1.09
N ILE A 21 -9.24 13.11 1.56
CA ILE A 21 -9.86 12.22 2.55
C ILE A 21 -10.10 10.83 1.97
N VAL A 22 -10.63 10.69 0.75
CA VAL A 22 -10.83 9.37 0.12
C VAL A 22 -9.49 8.67 -0.11
N PHE A 23 -8.45 9.42 -0.49
CA PHE A 23 -7.09 8.91 -0.70
C PHE A 23 -6.42 8.58 0.63
N HIS A 24 -6.64 9.37 1.71
CA HIS A 24 -6.13 9.06 3.05
C HIS A 24 -6.87 7.89 3.69
N VAL A 25 -8.19 7.78 3.49
CA VAL A 25 -9.04 6.65 3.93
C VAL A 25 -8.70 5.38 3.15
N MET A 26 -8.34 5.48 1.87
CA MET A 26 -7.81 4.36 1.09
C MET A 26 -6.38 3.97 1.47
N ARG A 27 -5.64 4.87 2.14
CA ARG A 27 -4.19 4.78 2.36
C ARG A 27 -3.80 4.84 3.83
N ASP A 28 -4.76 4.72 4.75
CA ASP A 28 -4.55 4.42 6.15
C ASP A 28 -4.61 2.90 6.34
N PRO A 29 -3.49 2.17 6.20
CA PRO A 29 -3.35 0.90 6.88
C PRO A 29 -3.24 1.23 8.37
N ALA A 30 -4.37 1.19 9.07
CA ALA A 30 -4.44 1.21 10.53
C ALA A 30 -3.64 0.06 11.20
N THR A 31 -2.93 -0.73 10.41
CA THR A 31 -1.98 -1.78 10.79
C THR A 31 -0.62 -1.25 11.29
N SER A 32 -0.23 0.01 11.01
CA SER A 32 1.08 0.52 11.45
C SER A 32 1.17 0.79 12.96
N ARG A 33 0.08 1.23 13.58
CA ARG A 33 0.07 1.61 15.01
C ARG A 33 0.09 0.42 15.98
N VAL A 34 -0.23 -0.77 15.48
CA VAL A 34 -0.14 -2.03 16.25
C VAL A 34 1.26 -2.64 16.14
N LEU A 35 1.95 -2.41 15.02
CA LEU A 35 3.33 -2.87 14.80
C LEU A 35 4.36 -2.05 15.60
N ASP A 36 4.14 -0.74 15.79
CA ASP A 36 5.02 0.10 16.62
C ASP A 36 5.00 -0.31 18.11
N ARG A 37 3.87 -0.83 18.61
CA ARG A 37 3.76 -1.33 19.99
C ARG A 37 4.41 -2.72 20.19
N LEU A 38 4.66 -3.46 19.12
CA LEU A 38 5.38 -4.74 19.14
C LEU A 38 6.87 -4.58 18.81
N ALA A 39 7.29 -3.39 18.37
CA ALA A 39 8.67 -3.06 18.01
C ALA A 39 9.49 -2.50 19.20
N GLU A 40 8.88 -2.26 20.36
CA GLU A 40 9.52 -1.68 21.56
C GLU A 40 10.55 -2.59 22.28
N GLY A 41 10.95 -3.73 21.69
CA GLY A 41 11.83 -4.69 22.36
C GLY A 41 12.92 -5.34 21.52
N GLN A 42 13.17 -4.92 20.28
CA GLN A 42 14.21 -5.55 19.45
C GLN A 42 15.49 -4.69 19.39
N PRO A 43 16.67 -5.25 19.72
CA PRO A 43 17.93 -4.53 19.66
C PRO A 43 18.25 -4.14 18.21
N GLN A 44 18.44 -2.84 17.99
CA GLN A 44 18.85 -2.26 16.72
C GLN A 44 20.20 -2.84 16.29
N SER A 45 20.23 -3.55 15.15
CA SER A 45 21.47 -3.93 14.50
C SER A 45 21.65 -3.11 13.21
N GLY A 46 22.60 -2.18 13.25
CA GLY A 46 23.33 -1.70 12.08
C GLY A 46 22.67 -0.63 11.22
N ALA A 47 22.59 0.60 11.71
CA ALA A 47 22.41 1.78 10.86
C ALA A 47 23.61 2.00 9.94
N LYS A 48 23.44 1.87 8.61
CA LYS A 48 24.36 2.43 7.61
C LYS A 48 23.59 3.11 6.46
N ALA A 49 23.97 4.39 6.22
CA ALA A 49 23.69 5.33 5.12
C ALA A 49 22.24 5.48 4.63
N VAL A 50 21.56 6.51 5.14
CA VAL A 50 20.10 6.78 5.03
C VAL A 50 19.65 7.39 3.67
N GLY A 51 20.55 7.78 2.77
CA GLY A 51 20.14 8.49 1.53
C GLY A 51 19.74 7.59 0.35
N VAL A 52 20.48 6.50 0.09
CA VAL A 52 20.38 5.71 -1.16
C VAL A 52 19.87 4.29 -0.91
N ALA A 53 20.10 3.75 0.29
CA ALA A 53 19.74 2.38 0.64
C ALA A 53 18.22 2.13 0.68
N TRP A 54 17.41 3.14 1.02
CA TRP A 54 15.94 3.02 0.98
C TRP A 54 15.42 2.85 -0.46
N LEU A 55 16.00 3.58 -1.41
CA LEU A 55 15.62 3.51 -2.83
C LEU A 55 16.02 2.15 -3.41
N ASP A 56 17.23 1.67 -3.11
CA ASP A 56 17.68 0.34 -3.51
C ASP A 56 16.79 -0.76 -2.93
N ARG A 57 16.42 -0.66 -1.65
CA ARG A 57 15.48 -1.61 -1.02
C ARG A 57 14.13 -1.58 -1.72
N ALA A 58 13.56 -0.39 -1.96
CA ALA A 58 12.26 -0.24 -2.62
C ALA A 58 12.26 -0.76 -4.06
N PHE A 59 13.35 -0.54 -4.80
CA PHE A 59 13.53 -1.06 -6.17
C PHE A 59 13.72 -2.57 -6.20
N LEU A 60 14.49 -3.13 -5.27
CA LEU A 60 14.63 -4.58 -5.11
C LEU A 60 13.31 -5.25 -4.71
N GLN A 61 12.58 -4.62 -3.80
CA GLN A 61 11.25 -5.03 -3.34
C GLN A 61 10.19 -4.96 -4.45
N ALA A 62 10.22 -3.92 -5.29
CA ALA A 62 9.42 -3.83 -6.52
C ALA A 62 9.91 -4.81 -7.61
N GLY A 63 11.14 -5.31 -7.44
CA GLY A 63 11.96 -6.11 -8.35
C GLY A 63 12.10 -5.50 -9.74
N LEU A 64 12.48 -4.22 -9.71
CA LEU A 64 12.95 -3.42 -10.85
C LEU A 64 14.49 -3.51 -11.02
N GLY A 65 15.18 -4.33 -10.21
CA GLY A 65 16.64 -4.48 -10.25
C GLY A 65 17.39 -3.34 -9.53
N ARG A 66 18.73 -3.36 -9.59
CA ARG A 66 19.57 -2.25 -9.08
C ARG A 66 19.53 -1.10 -10.08
N PRO A 67 19.22 0.13 -9.68
CA PRO A 67 18.94 1.19 -10.62
C PRO A 67 20.21 1.98 -11.04
N SER A 68 21.40 1.34 -11.02
CA SER A 68 22.68 2.05 -10.93
C SER A 68 23.22 2.68 -12.21
N GLU A 69 22.68 2.40 -13.40
CA GLU A 69 23.24 2.97 -14.65
C GLU A 69 22.29 3.92 -15.40
N ARG A 70 20.97 3.78 -15.22
CA ARG A 70 19.98 4.59 -15.96
C ARG A 70 19.35 5.72 -15.13
N LEU A 71 19.44 5.67 -13.80
CA LEU A 71 18.88 6.73 -12.95
C LEU A 71 19.50 8.10 -13.20
N GLY A 72 20.82 8.16 -13.45
CA GLY A 72 21.50 9.43 -13.75
C GLY A 72 20.95 10.11 -15.00
N LEU A 73 20.67 9.33 -16.05
CA LEU A 73 20.06 9.83 -17.29
C LEU A 73 18.62 10.28 -17.08
N TRP A 74 17.83 9.54 -16.29
CA TRP A 74 16.46 9.93 -15.96
C TRP A 74 16.40 11.20 -15.11
N ILE A 75 17.31 11.35 -14.13
CA ILE A 75 17.42 12.55 -13.29
C ILE A 75 17.89 13.75 -14.13
N GLY A 76 18.83 13.55 -15.05
CA GLY A 76 19.30 14.60 -15.97
C GLY A 76 18.22 15.08 -16.93
N LEU A 77 17.47 14.15 -17.53
CA LEU A 77 16.33 14.49 -18.40
C LEU A 77 15.23 15.22 -17.63
N TRP A 78 15.02 14.84 -16.37
CA TRP A 78 14.11 15.50 -15.45
C TRP A 78 14.52 16.93 -15.09
N ALA A 79 15.80 17.14 -14.79
CA ALA A 79 16.34 18.47 -14.53
C ALA A 79 16.15 19.38 -15.75
N GLY A 80 16.35 18.84 -16.96
CA GLY A 80 16.07 19.52 -18.23
C GLY A 80 14.62 19.95 -18.38
N VAL A 81 13.66 19.06 -18.07
CA VAL A 81 12.22 19.37 -18.12
C VAL A 81 11.83 20.44 -17.10
N ILE A 82 12.41 20.42 -15.88
CA ILE A 82 12.17 21.45 -14.86
C ILE A 82 12.68 22.82 -15.33
N THR A 83 13.88 22.88 -15.93
CA THR A 83 14.44 24.14 -16.46
C THR A 83 13.60 24.71 -17.60
N VAL A 84 13.10 23.87 -18.52
CA VAL A 84 12.26 24.33 -19.64
C VAL A 84 10.86 24.73 -19.17
N ALA A 85 10.27 24.01 -18.22
CA ALA A 85 8.96 24.33 -17.64
C ALA A 85 8.97 25.62 -16.80
N GLY A 86 10.07 25.89 -16.08
CA GLY A 86 10.27 27.12 -15.33
C GLY A 86 10.40 28.36 -16.21
N LEU A 87 10.99 28.22 -17.41
CA LEU A 87 11.16 29.32 -18.36
C LEU A 87 9.88 29.69 -19.12
N LEU A 88 8.94 28.75 -19.31
CA LEU A 88 7.76 28.94 -20.16
C LEU A 88 6.43 29.13 -19.40
N GLY A 89 6.30 28.66 -18.16
CA GLY A 89 4.98 28.48 -17.49
C GLY A 89 4.71 29.27 -16.21
N GLY A 90 5.67 30.06 -15.71
CA GLY A 90 5.54 30.78 -14.42
C GLY A 90 5.61 29.87 -13.18
N TRP A 91 5.44 30.47 -11.99
CA TRP A 91 5.71 29.82 -10.69
C TRP A 91 4.85 28.56 -10.42
N SER A 92 3.61 28.54 -10.92
CA SER A 92 2.69 27.40 -10.76
C SER A 92 3.12 26.17 -11.57
N PHE A 93 3.66 26.34 -12.78
CA PHE A 93 4.18 25.23 -13.59
C PHE A 93 5.51 24.72 -13.05
N PHE A 94 6.34 25.60 -12.51
CA PHE A 94 7.58 25.23 -11.83
C PHE A 94 7.32 24.32 -10.63
N ILE A 95 6.44 24.72 -9.71
CA ILE A 95 6.07 23.91 -8.53
C ILE A 95 5.47 22.56 -8.97
N ALA A 96 4.56 22.56 -9.95
CA ALA A 96 3.94 21.34 -10.45
C ALA A 96 4.98 20.38 -11.08
N SER A 97 5.93 20.90 -11.87
CA SER A 97 6.97 20.11 -12.52
C SER A 97 7.98 19.48 -11.55
N VAL A 98 8.24 20.13 -10.41
CA VAL A 98 9.14 19.63 -9.36
C VAL A 98 8.45 18.58 -8.48
N LEU A 99 7.17 18.77 -8.14
CA LEU A 99 6.47 17.92 -7.17
C LEU A 99 5.66 16.78 -7.77
N LEU A 100 5.10 16.92 -8.97
CA LEU A 100 4.22 15.88 -9.53
C LEU A 100 4.97 14.59 -9.84
N PRO A 101 6.08 14.63 -10.59
CA PRO A 101 6.57 13.37 -11.08
C PRO A 101 7.44 12.55 -10.08
N PRO A 102 8.01 13.05 -8.95
CA PRO A 102 8.61 12.17 -7.93
C PRO A 102 7.49 11.55 -7.08
N LEU A 103 6.37 12.27 -6.90
CA LEU A 103 5.18 11.78 -6.23
C LEU A 103 4.54 10.65 -7.05
N LEU A 104 4.37 10.85 -8.36
CA LEU A 104 3.87 9.81 -9.28
C LEU A 104 4.78 8.58 -9.27
N LEU A 105 6.10 8.76 -9.33
CA LEU A 105 7.05 7.67 -9.25
C LEU A 105 6.92 6.91 -7.93
N ARG A 106 6.83 7.62 -6.80
CA ARG A 106 6.66 7.02 -5.46
C ARG A 106 5.34 6.26 -5.35
N VAL A 107 4.25 6.80 -5.89
CA VAL A 107 2.93 6.14 -5.93
C VAL A 107 2.98 4.89 -6.81
N PHE A 108 3.60 4.97 -7.99
CA PHE A 108 3.72 3.85 -8.92
C PHE A 108 4.57 2.71 -8.34
N ILE A 109 5.74 3.01 -7.76
CA ILE A 109 6.61 2.03 -7.10
C ILE A 109 5.86 1.39 -5.93
N SER A 110 5.20 2.19 -5.10
CA SER A 110 4.43 1.67 -3.97
C SER A 110 3.30 0.76 -4.44
N TRP A 111 2.52 1.17 -5.45
CA TRP A 111 1.45 0.34 -6.00
C TRP A 111 1.98 -0.98 -6.58
N ARG A 112 3.08 -0.92 -7.35
CA ARG A 112 3.71 -2.09 -7.95
C ARG A 112 4.27 -3.04 -6.89
N TYR A 113 4.86 -2.50 -5.82
CA TYR A 113 5.35 -3.23 -4.66
C TYR A 113 4.21 -3.96 -3.95
N HIS A 114 3.17 -3.24 -3.54
CA HIS A 114 2.02 -3.83 -2.83
C HIS A 114 1.35 -4.93 -3.66
N ARG A 115 1.18 -4.70 -4.97
CA ARG A 115 0.61 -5.72 -5.87
C ARG A 115 1.51 -6.94 -6.00
N ARG A 116 2.83 -6.76 -6.05
CA ARG A 116 3.80 -7.86 -6.15
C ARG A 116 3.81 -8.69 -4.86
N VAL A 117 3.97 -8.03 -3.71
CA VAL A 117 4.06 -8.71 -2.42
C VAL A 117 2.76 -9.41 -2.06
N ARG A 118 1.62 -8.81 -2.36
CA ARG A 118 0.32 -9.47 -2.16
C ARG A 118 0.25 -10.80 -2.93
N ARG A 119 0.68 -10.83 -4.19
CA ARG A 119 0.74 -12.10 -4.94
C ARG A 119 1.73 -13.10 -4.34
N MET A 120 2.87 -12.65 -3.83
CA MET A 120 3.83 -13.53 -3.16
C MET A 120 3.20 -14.19 -1.91
N VAL A 121 2.44 -13.44 -1.13
CA VAL A 121 1.72 -13.95 0.05
C VAL A 121 0.61 -14.92 -0.38
N GLU A 122 -0.15 -14.61 -1.42
CA GLU A 122 -1.18 -15.51 -1.99
C GLU A 122 -0.57 -16.84 -2.51
N GLN A 123 0.68 -16.82 -2.99
CA GLN A 123 1.42 -18.00 -3.46
C GLN A 123 2.08 -18.80 -2.32
N LEU A 124 2.25 -18.21 -1.13
CA LEU A 124 2.99 -18.84 -0.02
C LEU A 124 2.35 -20.16 0.44
N PRO A 125 1.02 -20.29 0.63
CA PRO A 125 0.40 -21.58 1.00
C PRO A 125 0.72 -22.69 0.01
N GLN A 126 0.74 -22.40 -1.30
CA GLN A 126 1.06 -23.39 -2.32
C GLN A 126 2.51 -23.87 -2.20
N LEU A 127 3.45 -22.96 -1.95
CA LEU A 127 4.85 -23.30 -1.67
C LEU A 127 4.93 -24.24 -0.45
N LEU A 128 4.24 -23.91 0.64
CA LEU A 128 4.22 -24.74 1.85
C LEU A 128 3.58 -26.12 1.59
N ASP A 129 2.52 -26.19 0.77
CA ASP A 129 1.90 -27.46 0.36
C ASP A 129 2.90 -28.35 -0.40
N HIS A 130 3.75 -27.77 -1.25
CA HIS A 130 4.84 -28.50 -1.91
C HIS A 130 5.91 -28.99 -0.91
N CYS A 131 6.25 -28.18 0.10
CA CYS A 131 7.16 -28.59 1.16
C CYS A 131 6.59 -29.78 1.95
N VAL A 132 5.32 -29.72 2.37
CA VAL A 132 4.65 -30.80 3.13
C VAL A 132 4.67 -32.10 2.33
N ARG A 133 4.31 -32.07 1.04
CA ARG A 133 4.37 -33.27 0.18
C ARG A 133 5.80 -33.83 0.08
N SER A 134 6.80 -32.96 -0.01
CA SER A 134 8.20 -33.36 -0.11
C SER A 134 8.73 -33.96 1.19
N LEU A 135 8.33 -33.42 2.34
CA LEU A 135 8.63 -33.96 3.67
C LEU A 135 8.00 -35.33 3.88
N LYS A 136 6.73 -35.50 3.47
CA LYS A 136 6.03 -36.80 3.51
C LYS A 136 6.69 -37.85 2.61
N ALA A 137 7.41 -37.43 1.57
CA ALA A 137 8.24 -38.30 0.73
C ALA A 137 9.62 -38.61 1.35
N GLY A 138 9.88 -38.19 2.60
CA GLY A 138 11.12 -38.50 3.33
C GLY A 138 12.27 -37.52 3.09
N ARG A 139 12.05 -36.40 2.38
CA ARG A 139 13.10 -35.39 2.16
C ARG A 139 13.36 -34.59 3.44
N THR A 140 14.56 -34.05 3.54
CA THR A 140 14.89 -33.09 4.62
C THR A 140 14.08 -31.80 4.45
N LEU A 141 13.90 -31.04 5.53
CA LEU A 141 13.21 -29.75 5.48
C LEU A 141 13.89 -28.75 4.54
N ALA A 142 15.22 -28.74 4.53
CA ALA A 142 15.98 -27.88 3.62
C ALA A 142 15.69 -28.26 2.16
N ASP A 143 15.80 -29.54 1.80
CA ASP A 143 15.54 -29.99 0.43
C ASP A 143 14.08 -29.75 0.00
N ALA A 144 13.13 -29.98 0.91
CA ALA A 144 11.71 -29.73 0.67
C ALA A 144 11.44 -28.27 0.32
N VAL A 145 12.04 -27.33 1.06
CA VAL A 145 11.92 -25.89 0.78
C VAL A 145 12.61 -25.51 -0.52
N LEU A 146 13.82 -26.00 -0.78
CA LEU A 146 14.53 -25.72 -2.02
C LEU A 146 13.76 -26.19 -3.27
N LEU A 147 13.22 -27.40 -3.22
CA LEU A 147 12.39 -27.95 -4.30
C LEU A 147 11.10 -27.16 -4.49
N ALA A 148 10.45 -26.75 -3.40
CA ALA A 148 9.25 -25.91 -3.46
C ALA A 148 9.52 -24.52 -4.04
N ILE A 149 10.70 -23.93 -3.78
CA ILE A 149 11.13 -22.67 -4.39
C ILE A 149 11.27 -22.81 -5.91
N GLU A 150 11.84 -23.92 -6.39
CA GLU A 150 12.01 -24.16 -7.83
C GLU A 150 10.68 -24.35 -8.56
N ALA A 151 9.73 -25.05 -7.91
CA ALA A 151 8.39 -25.29 -8.41
C ALA A 151 7.45 -24.07 -8.31
N SER A 152 7.84 -23.04 -7.57
CA SER A 152 7.02 -21.83 -7.40
C SER A 152 6.94 -21.01 -8.68
N SER A 153 5.88 -20.23 -8.83
CA SER A 153 5.74 -19.27 -9.93
C SER A 153 6.21 -17.86 -9.53
N ASP A 154 6.45 -17.00 -10.51
CA ASP A 154 6.70 -15.59 -10.24
C ASP A 154 5.43 -14.90 -9.75
N PRO A 155 5.53 -13.90 -8.85
CA PRO A 155 6.74 -13.23 -8.39
C PRO A 155 7.44 -13.86 -7.17
N LEU A 156 6.85 -14.88 -6.53
CA LEU A 156 7.41 -15.51 -5.33
C LEU A 156 8.76 -16.18 -5.61
N LYS A 157 8.86 -16.97 -6.70
CA LYS A 157 10.09 -17.66 -7.12
C LYS A 157 11.29 -16.71 -7.16
N THR A 158 11.18 -15.62 -7.93
CA THR A 158 12.26 -14.62 -8.01
C THR A 158 12.58 -13.99 -6.64
N GLY A 159 11.58 -13.69 -5.82
CA GLY A 159 11.80 -13.08 -4.50
C GLY A 159 12.55 -14.00 -3.52
N ILE A 160 12.14 -15.26 -3.45
CA ILE A 160 12.68 -16.24 -2.50
C ILE A 160 13.91 -16.98 -3.04
N SER A 161 14.25 -16.83 -4.32
CA SER A 161 15.45 -17.43 -4.94
C SER A 161 16.75 -17.12 -4.20
N ARG A 162 16.83 -15.96 -3.54
CA ARG A 162 17.98 -15.59 -2.69
C ARG A 162 18.17 -16.55 -1.53
N VAL A 163 17.08 -17.08 -0.97
CA VAL A 163 17.11 -18.09 0.10
C VAL A 163 17.81 -19.35 -0.42
N SER A 164 17.38 -19.86 -1.59
CA SER A 164 18.00 -21.06 -2.19
C SER A 164 19.50 -20.91 -2.38
N ARG A 165 19.93 -19.77 -2.95
CA ARG A 165 21.35 -19.47 -3.12
C ARG A 165 22.11 -19.36 -1.78
N ASN A 166 21.55 -18.69 -0.78
CA ASN A 166 22.19 -18.55 0.53
C ASN A 166 22.37 -19.91 1.22
N VAL A 167 21.36 -20.78 1.14
CA VAL A 167 21.41 -22.14 1.70
C VAL A 167 22.47 -22.98 0.99
N GLN A 168 22.58 -22.91 -0.34
CA GLN A 168 23.64 -23.56 -1.11
C GLN A 168 25.05 -23.07 -0.74
N LEU A 169 25.17 -21.82 -0.27
CA LEU A 169 26.42 -21.23 0.22
C LEU A 169 26.71 -21.55 1.70
N GLY A 170 25.89 -22.40 2.35
CA GLY A 170 26.10 -22.86 3.72
C GLY A 170 25.41 -22.01 4.80
N VAL A 171 24.58 -21.04 4.43
CA VAL A 171 23.75 -20.30 5.40
C VAL A 171 22.62 -21.21 5.89
N SER A 172 22.29 -21.13 7.19
CA SER A 172 21.16 -21.89 7.73
C SER A 172 19.85 -21.50 7.03
N LEU A 173 18.98 -22.48 6.77
CA LEU A 173 17.67 -22.22 6.15
C LEU A 173 16.83 -21.22 6.96
N PRO A 174 16.72 -21.31 8.31
CA PRO A 174 15.96 -20.35 9.09
C PRO A 174 16.49 -18.92 8.95
N ASP A 175 17.81 -18.72 8.88
CA ASP A 175 18.40 -17.39 8.76
C ASP A 175 18.24 -16.82 7.35
N ALA A 176 18.41 -17.65 6.32
CA ALA A 176 18.16 -17.24 4.94
C ALA A 176 16.69 -16.81 4.71
N VAL A 177 15.73 -17.54 5.30
CA VAL A 177 14.30 -17.18 5.26
C VAL A 177 14.00 -15.96 6.12
N GLN A 178 14.68 -15.79 7.26
CA GLN A 178 14.56 -14.59 8.10
C GLN A 178 14.99 -13.33 7.35
N ASP A 179 16.10 -13.37 6.62
CA ASP A 179 16.57 -12.25 5.80
C ASP A 179 15.54 -11.88 4.73
N PHE A 180 14.93 -12.89 4.09
CA PHE A 180 13.84 -12.69 3.14
C PHE A 180 12.60 -12.07 3.82
N ALA A 181 12.23 -12.54 5.01
CA ALA A 181 11.11 -12.00 5.77
C ALA A 181 11.34 -10.53 6.19
N GLN A 182 12.56 -10.19 6.60
CA GLN A 182 12.97 -8.81 6.91
C GLN A 182 12.98 -7.92 5.67
N LEU A 183 13.31 -8.46 4.49
CA LEU A 183 13.30 -7.69 3.25
C LEU A 183 11.88 -7.29 2.81
N TYR A 184 10.88 -8.14 3.00
CA TYR A 184 9.51 -7.89 2.54
C TYR A 184 8.56 -7.39 3.63
N GLU A 185 8.98 -7.43 4.90
CA GLU A 185 8.24 -6.90 6.06
C GLU A 185 6.77 -7.38 6.12
N ARG A 186 6.54 -8.65 5.76
CA ARG A 186 5.22 -9.30 5.86
C ARG A 186 5.17 -10.30 6.99
N GLU A 187 4.03 -10.33 7.67
CA GLU A 187 3.84 -11.16 8.85
C GLU A 187 3.86 -12.64 8.49
N GLU A 188 3.30 -13.02 7.33
CA GLU A 188 3.27 -14.40 6.84
C GLU A 188 4.68 -14.95 6.60
N PHE A 189 5.58 -14.13 6.05
CA PHE A 189 7.00 -14.51 5.88
C PHE A 189 7.74 -14.58 7.21
N ARG A 190 7.42 -13.67 8.16
CA ARG A 190 7.99 -13.71 9.52
C ARG A 190 7.55 -14.96 10.27
N LEU A 191 6.29 -15.36 10.15
CA LEU A 191 5.74 -16.58 10.74
C LEU A 191 6.42 -17.82 10.15
N PHE A 192 6.65 -17.84 8.84
CA PHE A 192 7.41 -18.90 8.17
C PHE A 192 8.85 -18.99 8.70
N ALA A 193 9.58 -17.87 8.76
CA ALA A 193 10.94 -17.83 9.30
C ALA A 193 11.01 -18.29 10.76
N LEU A 194 10.07 -17.82 11.60
CA LEU A 194 9.98 -18.17 13.01
C LEU A 194 9.69 -19.67 13.18
N GLY A 195 8.75 -20.21 12.41
CA GLY A 195 8.42 -21.63 12.45
C GLY A 195 9.64 -22.50 12.10
N LEU A 196 10.35 -22.16 11.01
CA LEU A 196 11.59 -22.84 10.63
C LEU A 196 12.65 -22.77 11.74
N ARG A 197 12.82 -21.60 12.37
CA ARG A 197 13.79 -21.41 13.46
C ARG A 197 13.45 -22.23 14.70
N VAL A 198 12.17 -22.27 15.09
CA VAL A 198 11.69 -23.08 16.22
C VAL A 198 11.93 -24.56 15.92
N ASN A 199 11.51 -25.05 14.75
CA ASN A 199 11.71 -26.45 14.37
C ASN A 199 13.19 -26.82 14.24
N HIS A 200 14.04 -25.89 13.78
CA HIS A 200 15.48 -26.12 13.71
C HIS A 200 16.13 -26.24 15.10
N ARG A 201 15.67 -25.45 16.09
CA ARG A 201 16.26 -25.42 17.43
C ARG A 201 15.76 -26.53 18.36
N TYR A 202 14.46 -26.81 18.33
CA TYR A 202 13.82 -27.77 19.24
C TYR A 202 13.53 -29.12 18.59
N GLY A 203 13.67 -29.22 17.26
CA GLY A 203 13.16 -30.36 16.52
C GLY A 203 11.64 -30.39 16.50
N GLY A 204 11.06 -31.35 15.78
CA GLY A 204 9.62 -31.53 15.71
C GLY A 204 9.15 -32.03 14.34
N ASN A 205 7.83 -32.17 14.23
CA ASN A 205 7.19 -32.53 12.97
C ASN A 205 7.08 -31.29 12.07
N ALA A 206 8.09 -31.10 11.22
CA ALA A 206 8.12 -30.01 10.26
C ALA A 206 6.89 -30.00 9.33
N SER A 207 6.34 -31.18 9.00
CA SER A 207 5.14 -31.26 8.15
C SER A 207 3.93 -30.65 8.85
N GLU A 208 3.72 -30.99 10.12
CA GLU A 208 2.63 -30.44 10.94
C GLU A 208 2.78 -28.93 11.15
N LEU A 209 4.00 -28.45 11.38
CA LEU A 209 4.27 -27.02 11.46
C LEU A 209 3.83 -26.29 10.18
N LEU A 210 4.24 -26.81 9.02
CA LEU A 210 3.92 -26.20 7.73
C LEU A 210 2.42 -26.28 7.42
N GLU A 211 1.74 -27.39 7.77
CA GLU A 211 0.29 -27.54 7.66
C GLU A 211 -0.45 -26.51 8.53
N ASN A 212 -0.05 -26.34 9.79
CA ASN A 212 -0.61 -25.32 10.69
C ASN A 212 -0.39 -23.90 10.13
N LEU A 213 0.77 -23.63 9.54
CA LEU A 213 1.06 -22.36 8.91
C LEU A 213 0.19 -22.10 7.67
N ILE A 214 -0.07 -23.13 6.85
CA ILE A 214 -1.00 -23.04 5.70
C ILE A 214 -2.40 -22.64 6.19
N VAL A 215 -2.92 -23.32 7.23
CA VAL A 215 -4.23 -23.02 7.81
C VAL A 215 -4.26 -21.58 8.31
N LEU A 216 -3.26 -21.16 9.10
CA LEU A 216 -3.18 -19.81 9.65
C LEU A 216 -3.16 -18.73 8.55
N ILE A 217 -2.40 -18.91 7.47
CA ILE A 217 -2.38 -17.94 6.36
C ILE A 217 -3.74 -17.88 5.66
N ARG A 218 -4.38 -19.02 5.41
CA ARG A 218 -5.70 -19.08 4.76
C ARG A 218 -6.80 -18.44 5.62
N GLU A 219 -6.80 -18.69 6.93
CA GLU A 219 -7.74 -18.09 7.87
C GLU A 219 -7.59 -16.56 7.90
N ARG A 220 -6.36 -16.04 7.94
CA ARG A 220 -6.13 -14.58 7.90
C ARG A 220 -6.60 -13.95 6.60
N ASP A 221 -6.34 -14.60 5.47
CA ASP A 221 -6.78 -14.13 4.15
C ASP A 221 -8.32 -14.19 4.00
N GLN A 222 -8.96 -15.23 4.54
CA GLN A 222 -10.42 -15.31 4.62
C GLN A 222 -11.01 -14.22 5.53
N GLY A 223 -10.44 -14.02 6.71
CA GLY A 223 -10.84 -12.95 7.63
C GLY A 223 -10.70 -11.56 7.00
N ALA A 224 -9.60 -11.30 6.29
CA ALA A 224 -9.40 -10.05 5.56
C ALA A 224 -10.43 -9.86 4.44
N ARG A 225 -10.78 -10.93 3.69
CA ARG A 225 -11.85 -10.88 2.69
C ARG A 225 -13.22 -10.62 3.31
N GLN A 226 -13.53 -11.25 4.44
CA GLN A 226 -14.80 -11.08 5.13
C GLN A 226 -14.94 -9.67 5.68
N LEU A 227 -13.89 -9.14 6.33
CA LEU A 227 -13.84 -7.73 6.76
C LEU A 227 -14.04 -6.77 5.58
N LYS A 228 -13.40 -7.03 4.44
CA LYS A 228 -13.56 -6.22 3.22
C LYS A 228 -14.99 -6.30 2.66
N ALA A 229 -15.63 -7.46 2.73
CA ALA A 229 -17.01 -7.64 2.28
C ALA A 229 -17.98 -6.89 3.20
N MET A 230 -17.84 -7.05 4.53
CA MET A 230 -18.69 -6.39 5.53
C MET A 230 -18.54 -4.86 5.49
N THR A 231 -17.31 -4.34 5.35
CA THR A 231 -17.07 -2.90 5.22
C THR A 231 -17.41 -2.34 3.84
N GLY A 232 -17.57 -3.22 2.83
CA GLY A 232 -17.88 -2.84 1.47
C GLY A 232 -19.22 -2.12 1.34
N GLU A 233 -20.25 -2.61 2.05
CA GLU A 233 -21.57 -1.99 2.07
C GLU A 233 -21.54 -0.58 2.66
N THR A 234 -20.98 -0.42 3.86
CA THR A 234 -20.84 0.89 4.52
C THR A 234 -20.03 1.87 3.66
N ARG A 235 -18.99 1.38 2.99
CA ARG A 235 -18.15 2.18 2.11
C ARG A 235 -18.89 2.67 0.87
N ILE A 236 -19.69 1.82 0.22
CA ILE A 236 -20.49 2.23 -0.93
C ILE A 236 -21.53 3.25 -0.51
N THR A 237 -22.23 3.01 0.59
CA THR A 237 -23.21 3.97 1.15
C THR A 237 -22.55 5.32 1.44
N ALA A 238 -21.38 5.33 2.08
CA ALA A 238 -20.63 6.56 2.35
C ALA A 238 -20.19 7.29 1.07
N ILE A 239 -19.79 6.55 0.02
CA ILE A 239 -19.43 7.14 -1.29
C ILE A 239 -20.67 7.78 -1.92
N VAL A 240 -21.80 7.10 -1.95
CA VAL A 240 -23.05 7.61 -2.54
C VAL A 240 -23.49 8.89 -1.83
N LEU A 241 -23.57 8.87 -0.50
CA LEU A 241 -23.93 10.05 0.32
C LEU A 241 -22.91 11.20 0.19
N GLY A 242 -21.62 10.88 0.05
CA GLY A 242 -20.57 11.88 -0.14
C GLY A 242 -20.62 12.58 -1.50
N VAL A 243 -21.01 11.86 -2.56
CA VAL A 243 -21.09 12.39 -3.94
C VAL A 243 -22.42 13.09 -4.23
N LEU A 244 -23.48 12.74 -3.50
CA LEU A 244 -24.84 13.27 -3.72
C LEU A 244 -24.92 14.81 -3.79
N PRO A 245 -24.28 15.60 -2.90
CA PRO A 245 -24.32 17.07 -3.00
C PRO A 245 -23.68 17.60 -4.27
N ILE A 246 -22.62 16.96 -4.75
CA ILE A 246 -21.91 17.33 -5.99
C ILE A 246 -22.81 17.04 -7.19
N LEU A 247 -23.46 15.87 -7.19
CA LEU A 247 -24.44 15.50 -8.22
C LEU A 247 -25.60 16.50 -8.27
N LEU A 248 -26.14 16.91 -7.12
CA LEU A 248 -27.20 17.92 -7.07
C LEU A 248 -26.71 19.29 -7.57
N LEU A 249 -25.52 19.74 -7.16
CA LEU A 249 -24.93 20.98 -7.67
C LEU A 249 -24.76 20.95 -9.19
N ALA A 250 -24.24 19.85 -9.74
CA ALA A 250 -24.08 19.67 -11.18
C ALA A 250 -25.44 19.64 -11.90
N TYR A 251 -26.42 18.91 -11.35
CA TYR A 251 -27.78 18.83 -11.88
C TYR A 251 -28.45 20.21 -11.94
N PHE A 252 -28.39 20.99 -10.85
CA PHE A 252 -28.92 22.34 -10.81
C PHE A 252 -28.18 23.28 -11.76
N SER A 253 -26.86 23.14 -11.88
CA SER A 253 -26.07 23.93 -12.84
C SER A 253 -26.46 23.67 -14.30
N LEU A 254 -26.86 22.44 -14.64
CA LEU A 254 -27.29 22.06 -15.98
C LEU A 254 -28.75 22.45 -16.27
N THR A 255 -29.64 22.21 -15.31
CA THR A 255 -31.09 22.40 -15.51
C THR A 255 -31.52 23.85 -15.29
N ASN A 256 -30.88 24.55 -14.36
CA ASN A 256 -31.20 25.93 -13.99
C ASN A 256 -29.91 26.72 -13.69
N PRO A 257 -29.16 27.17 -14.73
CA PRO A 257 -27.89 27.87 -14.55
C PRO A 257 -28.02 29.19 -13.78
N GLY A 258 -29.23 29.76 -13.69
CA GLY A 258 -29.52 30.96 -12.88
C GLY A 258 -29.79 30.70 -11.39
N TYR A 259 -29.92 29.45 -10.95
CA TYR A 259 -30.28 29.12 -9.56
C TYR A 259 -29.10 29.31 -8.59
N LEU A 260 -27.94 28.72 -8.90
CA LEU A 260 -26.74 28.82 -8.05
C LEU A 260 -26.25 30.28 -7.86
N PRO A 261 -26.20 31.13 -8.91
CA PRO A 261 -25.80 32.53 -8.73
C PRO A 261 -26.79 33.33 -7.86
N LYS A 262 -28.09 33.04 -7.94
CA LYS A 262 -29.11 33.70 -7.09
C LYS A 262 -28.94 33.32 -5.63
N LEU A 263 -28.73 32.03 -5.36
CA LEU A 263 -28.50 31.52 -4.00
C LEU A 263 -27.21 32.09 -3.40
N TRP A 264 -26.19 32.33 -4.23
CA TRP A 264 -24.91 32.89 -3.79
C TRP A 264 -24.96 34.39 -3.49
N ASN A 265 -25.75 35.14 -4.26
CA ASN A 265 -25.86 36.59 -4.12
C ASN A 265 -26.84 37.02 -3.02
N ASP A 266 -27.66 36.10 -2.51
CA ASP A 266 -28.56 36.35 -1.39
C ASP A 266 -27.91 35.99 -0.04
N SER A 267 -28.05 36.88 0.94
CA SER A 267 -27.49 36.71 2.30
C SER A 267 -28.10 35.49 3.02
N ALA A 268 -29.39 35.21 2.79
CA ALA A 268 -30.04 34.02 3.32
C ALA A 268 -29.50 32.73 2.66
N GLY A 269 -29.24 32.77 1.35
CA GLY A 269 -28.69 31.63 0.60
C GLY A 269 -27.25 31.26 1.02
N GLN A 270 -26.42 32.25 1.36
CA GLN A 270 -25.07 32.00 1.89
C GLN A 270 -25.09 31.26 3.24
N HIS A 271 -25.97 31.66 4.17
CA HIS A 271 -26.12 30.98 5.45
C HIS A 271 -26.63 29.54 5.29
N LEU A 272 -27.58 29.31 4.36
CA LEU A 272 -28.07 27.96 4.05
C LEU A 272 -27.00 27.07 3.45
N LEU A 273 -26.17 27.59 2.54
CA LEU A 273 -25.04 26.86 1.96
C LEU A 273 -24.00 26.50 3.03
N LEU A 274 -23.70 27.42 3.94
CA LEU A 274 -22.75 27.18 5.02
C LEU A 274 -23.28 26.14 6.03
N ALA A 275 -24.57 26.20 6.38
CA ALA A 275 -25.22 25.21 7.22
C ALA A 275 -25.25 23.82 6.56
N ALA A 276 -25.58 23.74 5.27
CA ALA A 276 -25.56 22.50 4.50
C ALA A 276 -24.16 21.89 4.44
N LEU A 277 -23.13 22.71 4.22
CA LEU A 277 -21.74 22.28 4.21
C LEU A 277 -21.30 21.78 5.60
N ALA A 278 -21.66 22.49 6.67
CA ALA A 278 -21.37 22.05 8.03
C ALA A 278 -22.04 20.70 8.36
N MET A 279 -23.32 20.51 8.00
CA MET A 279 -24.00 19.23 8.16
C MET A 279 -23.37 18.12 7.32
N GLN A 280 -22.96 18.41 6.09
CA GLN A 280 -22.28 17.43 5.23
C GLN A 280 -20.94 16.98 5.82
N VAL A 281 -20.14 17.92 6.35
CA VAL A 281 -18.85 17.61 6.99
C VAL A 281 -19.07 16.81 8.26
N MET A 282 -20.04 17.18 9.11
CA MET A 282 -20.38 16.42 10.31
C MET A 282 -20.86 15.00 9.99
N GLY A 283 -21.74 14.84 9.01
CA GLY A 283 -22.21 13.53 8.55
C GLY A 283 -21.07 12.66 8.01
N SER A 284 -20.17 13.27 7.22
CA SER A 284 -19.00 12.58 6.67
C SER A 284 -18.01 12.15 7.78
N LEU A 285 -17.80 12.99 8.79
CA LEU A 285 -16.97 12.68 9.96
C LEU A 285 -17.58 11.55 10.81
N ALA A 286 -18.90 11.56 11.00
CA ALA A 286 -19.61 10.49 11.71
C ALA A 286 -19.45 9.14 10.99
N LEU A 287 -19.66 9.12 9.67
CA LEU A 287 -19.44 7.93 8.83
C LEU A 287 -17.99 7.44 8.89
N TRP A 288 -17.02 8.36 8.79
CA TRP A 288 -15.59 8.02 8.91
C TRP A 288 -15.27 7.39 10.27
N ARG A 289 -15.85 7.90 11.36
CA ARG A 289 -15.66 7.38 12.70
C ARG A 289 -16.24 5.97 12.86
N MET A 290 -17.41 5.69 12.28
CA MET A 290 -18.03 4.35 12.30
C MET A 290 -17.20 3.33 11.51
N VAL A 291 -16.70 3.69 10.33
CA VAL A 291 -15.85 2.80 9.51
C VAL A 291 -14.52 2.48 10.20
N ARG A 292 -14.00 3.41 11.03
CA ARG A 292 -12.75 3.23 11.76
C ARG A 292 -12.91 2.46 13.08
N SER A 293 -14.10 2.40 13.65
CA SER A 293 -14.38 1.68 14.90
C SER A 293 -14.63 0.18 14.73
N VAL A 294 -14.63 -0.31 13.49
CA VAL A 294 -14.74 -1.73 13.12
C VAL A 294 -13.37 -2.23 12.68
#